data_AF-A0A2V1B4W9-F1
#
_entry.id   AF-A0A2V1B4W9-F1
#
_cell.length_a   1.000
_cell.length_b   1.000
_cell.length_c   1.000
_cell.angle_alpha   90.00
_cell.angle_beta   90.00
_cell.angle_gamma   90.00
#
_symmetry.space_group_name_H-M   'P 1'
#
loop_
_entity.id
_entity.type
_entity.pdbx_description
1 polymer ?
#
loop_
_entity_poly.entity_id
_entity_poly.type
_entity_poly.pdbx_seq_one_letter_code
_entity_poly.pdbx_strand_id
1 'polypeptide(L)'
;DFCTSCHTAVSRGDIPKFSALNLVNITTCQHYPSALKDLTAIEECLIAKSHPISAILKLRPGGRSSPATYNAIRGHMIVIPQDPGPLLQILPNPDLRLGNLIKVFWLGDRAPANADLKPFLQVRKDKVLAALQYLVRHNHLYHDLTINHAMIDSWSE
;
A
#
# COMPACT_ATOMS: atom_id res chain seq x y z
N ASP A 1 0.02 -26.27 -5.11
CA ASP A 1 0.19 -27.04 -3.86
C ASP A 1 -0.27 -26.24 -2.65
N PHE A 2 -0.94 -26.90 -1.70
CA PHE A 2 -1.35 -26.29 -0.43
C PHE A 2 -0.18 -26.24 0.55
N CYS A 3 -0.08 -25.18 1.35
CA CYS A 3 0.79 -25.19 2.52
C CYS A 3 0.25 -26.15 3.60
N THR A 4 1.10 -26.57 4.53
CA THR A 4 0.78 -27.57 5.57
C THR A 4 -0.48 -27.23 6.38
N SER A 5 -0.69 -25.95 6.69
CA SER A 5 -1.86 -25.50 7.45
C SER A 5 -3.15 -25.57 6.64
N CYS A 6 -3.11 -25.19 5.36
CA CYS A 6 -4.26 -25.32 4.47
C CYS A 6 -4.59 -26.78 4.18
N HIS A 7 -3.58 -27.61 3.92
CA HIS A 7 -3.77 -29.04 3.69
C HIS A 7 -4.43 -29.71 4.90
N THR A 8 -3.94 -29.44 6.11
CA THR A 8 -4.51 -30.02 7.35
C THR A 8 -5.98 -29.65 7.54
N ALA A 9 -6.36 -28.40 7.28
CA ALA A 9 -7.75 -27.94 7.39
C ALA A 9 -8.64 -28.65 6.36
N VAL A 10 -8.22 -28.68 5.09
CA VAL A 10 -8.97 -29.36 4.01
C VAL A 10 -9.13 -30.85 4.30
N SER A 11 -8.08 -31.53 4.78
CA SER A 11 -8.14 -32.96 5.12
C SER A 11 -9.12 -33.27 6.26
N ARG A 12 -9.46 -32.29 7.09
CA ARG A 12 -10.43 -32.42 8.19
C ARG A 12 -11.85 -32.01 7.78
N GLY A 13 -12.05 -31.53 6.56
CA GLY A 13 -13.32 -30.94 6.11
C GLY A 13 -13.56 -29.53 6.64
N ASP A 14 -12.56 -28.90 7.26
CA ASP A 14 -12.66 -27.55 7.79
C ASP A 14 -12.34 -26.51 6.71
N ILE A 15 -12.96 -25.32 6.81
CA ILE A 15 -12.63 -24.19 5.94
C ILE A 15 -11.27 -23.61 6.37
N PRO A 16 -10.24 -23.56 5.49
CA PRO A 16 -8.95 -23.02 5.86
C PRO A 16 -9.05 -21.57 6.32
N LYS A 17 -8.41 -21.26 7.46
CA LYS A 17 -8.52 -19.97 8.17
C LYS A 17 -8.35 -18.73 7.28
N PHE A 18 -7.47 -18.79 6.27
CA PHE A 18 -7.15 -17.67 5.38
C PHE A 18 -7.70 -17.83 3.95
N SER A 19 -8.71 -18.67 3.78
CA SER A 19 -9.36 -18.86 2.47
C SER A 19 -10.46 -17.83 2.22
N ALA A 20 -10.79 -17.64 0.94
CA ALA A 20 -11.92 -16.80 0.51
C ALA A 20 -13.26 -17.25 1.10
N LEU A 21 -13.43 -18.56 1.39
CA LEU A 21 -14.62 -19.11 2.02
C LEU A 21 -14.83 -18.63 3.46
N ASN A 22 -13.75 -18.21 4.14
CA ASN A 22 -13.83 -17.54 5.44
C ASN A 22 -13.96 -16.01 5.32
N LEU A 23 -14.36 -15.51 4.15
CA LEU A 23 -14.45 -14.08 3.82
C LEU A 23 -13.14 -13.32 4.06
N VAL A 24 -12.02 -14.05 4.16
CA VAL A 24 -10.71 -13.44 4.20
C VAL A 24 -10.47 -12.86 2.82
N ASN A 25 -10.22 -11.55 2.80
CA ASN A 25 -9.97 -10.83 1.58
C ASN A 25 -8.70 -11.36 0.90
N ILE A 26 -8.87 -12.27 -0.06
CA ILE A 26 -7.77 -12.86 -0.83
C ILE A 26 -7.08 -11.86 -1.78
N THR A 27 -7.58 -10.62 -1.92
CA THR A 27 -6.88 -9.57 -2.69
C THR A 27 -5.53 -9.21 -2.09
N THR A 28 -5.33 -9.37 -0.78
CA THR A 28 -4.00 -9.21 -0.15
C THR A 28 -3.12 -10.45 -0.25
N CYS A 29 -3.66 -11.58 -0.74
CA CYS A 29 -2.96 -12.86 -0.92
C CYS A 29 -2.68 -13.16 -2.40
N GLN A 30 -2.63 -12.13 -3.25
CA GLN A 30 -2.35 -12.29 -4.68
C GLN A 30 -0.84 -12.30 -4.96
N HIS A 31 -0.44 -13.10 -5.93
CA HIS A 31 0.86 -12.93 -6.57
C HIS A 31 0.84 -11.60 -7.33
N TYR A 32 1.32 -10.54 -6.70
CA TYR A 32 1.46 -9.26 -7.38
C TYR A 32 2.43 -9.39 -8.55
N PRO A 33 2.13 -8.76 -9.70
CA PRO A 33 3.13 -8.55 -10.75
C PRO A 33 4.37 -7.90 -10.14
N SER A 34 5.56 -8.26 -10.64
CA SER A 34 6.83 -7.75 -10.10
C SER A 34 6.90 -6.22 -10.04
N ALA A 35 6.25 -5.54 -11.00
CA ALA A 35 6.14 -4.08 -11.04
C ALA A 35 5.34 -3.48 -9.86
N LEU A 36 4.33 -4.19 -9.36
CA LEU A 36 3.47 -3.75 -8.25
C LEU A 36 3.86 -4.33 -6.89
N LYS A 37 4.74 -5.33 -6.89
CA LYS A 37 5.22 -5.98 -5.67
C LYS A 37 6.03 -5.01 -4.82
N ASP A 38 5.88 -5.08 -3.51
CA ASP A 38 6.69 -4.34 -2.52
C ASP A 38 6.61 -2.81 -2.64
N LEU A 39 5.53 -2.26 -3.21
CA LEU A 39 5.25 -0.83 -3.15
C LEU A 39 4.98 -0.40 -1.71
N THR A 40 5.53 0.74 -1.29
CA THR A 40 5.18 1.33 0.01
C THR A 40 3.83 2.01 -0.07
N ALA A 41 3.17 2.23 1.08
CA ALA A 41 1.89 2.97 1.12
C ALA A 41 1.97 4.37 0.47
N ILE A 42 3.15 5.00 0.53
CA ILE A 42 3.41 6.29 -0.10
C ILE A 42 3.47 6.14 -1.63
N GLU A 43 4.14 5.11 -2.13
CA GLU A 43 4.23 4.81 -3.56
C GLU A 43 2.87 4.41 -4.13
N GLU A 44 2.08 3.63 -3.38
CA GLU A 44 0.70 3.31 -3.71
C GLU A 44 -0.17 4.58 -3.84
N CYS A 45 0.01 5.56 -2.94
CA CYS A 45 -0.67 6.85 -3.06
C CYS A 45 -0.28 7.60 -4.34
N LEU A 46 0.99 7.53 -4.76
CA LEU A 46 1.46 8.22 -5.97
C LEU A 46 0.91 7.62 -7.26
N ILE A 47 0.52 6.34 -7.25
CA ILE A 47 -0.06 5.65 -8.40
C ILE A 47 -1.58 5.53 -8.33
N ALA A 48 -2.23 6.01 -7.28
CA ALA A 48 -3.68 5.91 -7.12
C ALA A 48 -4.43 7.01 -7.88
N LYS A 49 -5.46 6.63 -8.66
CA LYS A 49 -6.35 7.59 -9.35
C LYS A 49 -7.28 8.37 -8.41
N SER A 50 -7.39 7.96 -7.15
CA SER A 50 -8.23 8.58 -6.13
C SER A 50 -7.56 8.42 -4.77
N HIS A 51 -7.70 9.42 -3.91
CA HIS A 51 -7.12 9.43 -2.57
C HIS A 51 -8.22 9.48 -1.50
N PRO A 52 -8.07 8.75 -0.38
CA PRO A 52 -8.95 8.94 0.77
C PRO A 52 -8.69 10.31 1.42
N ILE A 53 -9.58 10.78 2.30
CA ILE A 53 -9.33 12.01 3.10
C ILE A 53 -8.00 11.92 3.86
N SER A 54 -7.70 10.77 4.47
CA SER A 54 -6.42 10.54 5.16
C SER A 54 -6.16 9.05 5.36
N ALA A 55 -4.88 8.70 5.43
CA ALA A 55 -4.37 7.40 5.84
C ALA A 55 -3.56 7.54 7.14
N ILE A 56 -3.86 6.68 8.12
CA ILE A 56 -3.19 6.66 9.42
C ILE A 56 -2.29 5.42 9.48
N LEU A 57 -0.97 5.66 9.57
CA LEU A 57 0.01 4.59 9.78
C LEU A 57 0.50 4.63 11.23
N LYS A 58 0.10 3.62 12.02
CA LYS A 58 0.58 3.45 13.39
C LYS A 58 1.70 2.42 13.42
N LEU A 59 2.92 2.91 13.56
CA LEU A 59 4.11 2.07 13.65
C LEU A 59 4.42 1.81 15.13
N ARG A 60 4.52 0.54 15.50
CA ARG A 60 5.04 0.11 16.80
C ARG A 60 6.23 -0.80 16.52
N PRO A 61 7.40 -0.57 17.13
CA PRO A 61 8.47 -1.55 17.12
C PRO A 61 7.94 -2.85 17.73
N GLY A 62 7.68 -3.86 16.91
CA GLY A 62 7.54 -5.21 17.44
C GLY A 62 8.89 -5.59 18.02
N GLY A 63 8.95 -6.14 19.23
CA GLY A 63 10.20 -6.56 19.89
C GLY A 63 10.96 -7.69 19.19
N ARG A 64 10.83 -7.81 17.86
CA ARG A 64 11.50 -8.75 16.96
C ARG A 64 11.91 -8.00 15.69
N SER A 65 13.12 -8.28 15.21
CA SER A 65 13.71 -7.73 13.97
C SER A 65 13.04 -8.32 12.73
N SER A 66 11.77 -8.04 12.49
CA SER A 66 11.10 -8.37 11.23
C SER A 66 10.27 -7.19 10.74
N PRO A 67 10.45 -6.79 9.46
CA PRO A 67 9.76 -5.66 8.84
C PRO A 67 8.27 -5.91 8.59
N ALA A 68 7.67 -6.95 9.16
CA ALA A 68 6.23 -7.21 9.10
C ALA A 68 5.58 -7.35 10.49
N THR A 69 6.33 -7.14 11.58
CA THR A 69 5.83 -7.37 12.94
C THR A 69 5.36 -6.08 13.59
N TYR A 70 4.21 -5.57 13.15
CA TYR A 70 3.56 -4.41 13.76
C TYR A 70 2.35 -4.87 14.57
N ASN A 71 2.14 -4.32 15.76
CA ASN A 71 0.91 -4.56 16.52
C ASN A 71 -0.27 -3.91 15.78
N ALA A 72 -1.17 -4.71 15.22
CA ALA A 72 -2.40 -4.24 14.60
C ALA A 72 -3.22 -3.37 15.58
N ILE A 73 -3.90 -2.35 15.06
CA ILE A 73 -4.83 -1.54 15.86
C ILE A 73 -6.09 -2.35 16.09
N ARG A 74 -6.45 -2.57 17.36
CA ARG A 74 -7.79 -3.01 17.75
C ARG A 74 -8.56 -1.77 18.22
N GLY A 75 -9.58 -1.38 17.46
CA GLY A 75 -10.40 -0.20 17.76
C GLY A 75 -11.62 -0.12 16.86
N HIS A 76 -12.54 0.78 17.18
CA HIS A 76 -13.70 1.07 16.34
C HIS A 76 -13.25 1.85 15.10
N MET A 77 -13.70 1.41 13.92
CA MET A 77 -13.50 2.11 12.65
C MET A 77 -14.84 2.64 12.18
N ILE A 78 -14.93 3.95 11.90
CA ILE A 78 -16.09 4.55 11.24
C ILE A 78 -15.70 4.74 9.78
N VAL A 79 -16.45 4.11 8.88
CA VAL A 79 -16.30 4.30 7.44
C VAL A 79 -17.34 5.32 7.01
N ILE A 80 -16.90 6.52 6.64
CA ILE A 80 -17.76 7.59 6.15
C ILE A 80 -17.76 7.51 4.62
N PRO A 81 -18.92 7.52 3.93
CA PRO A 81 -18.98 7.63 2.48
C PRO A 81 -18.14 8.81 2.01
N GLN A 82 -17.21 8.53 1.11
CA GLN A 82 -16.35 9.54 0.49
C GLN A 82 -16.93 9.86 -0.89
N ASP A 83 -17.01 11.14 -1.24
CA ASP A 83 -17.12 11.56 -2.63
C ASP A 83 -15.69 11.81 -3.13
N PRO A 84 -15.07 10.85 -3.84
CA PRO A 84 -13.69 10.96 -4.28
C PRO A 84 -13.49 12.01 -5.39
N GLY A 85 -14.57 12.63 -5.90
CA GLY A 85 -14.49 13.47 -7.09
C GLY A 85 -14.11 12.65 -8.35
N PRO A 86 -13.78 13.33 -9.46
CA PRO A 86 -13.36 12.64 -10.68
C PRO A 86 -12.00 11.97 -10.49
N LEU A 87 -11.86 10.76 -11.07
CA LEU A 87 -10.59 10.04 -11.07
C LEU A 87 -9.51 10.85 -11.80
N LEU A 88 -8.33 10.91 -11.19
CA LEU A 88 -7.16 11.57 -11.74
C LEU A 88 -6.72 10.89 -13.05
N GLN A 89 -6.45 11.69 -14.08
CA GLN A 89 -5.95 11.21 -15.37
C GLN A 89 -4.46 11.49 -15.58
N ILE A 90 -3.83 12.23 -14.66
CA ILE A 90 -2.40 12.52 -14.67
C ILE A 90 -1.81 12.04 -13.35
N LEU A 91 -0.83 11.13 -13.41
CA LEU A 91 -0.16 10.59 -12.21
C LEU A 91 1.36 10.57 -12.36
N PRO A 92 2.13 10.86 -11.28
CA PRO A 92 1.64 11.32 -9.99
C PRO A 92 0.99 12.70 -10.08
N ASN A 93 -0.03 12.92 -9.23
CA ASN A 93 -0.79 14.17 -9.25
C ASN A 93 0.11 15.33 -8.75
N PRO A 94 0.31 16.41 -9.54
CA PRO A 94 1.17 17.53 -9.17
C PRO A 94 0.68 18.30 -7.92
N ASP A 95 -0.62 18.24 -7.64
CA ASP A 95 -1.24 18.88 -6.48
C ASP A 95 -1.25 17.98 -5.25
N LEU A 96 -0.83 16.72 -5.39
CA LEU A 96 -0.75 15.79 -4.28
C LEU A 96 0.26 16.31 -3.25
N ARG A 97 -0.20 16.43 -2.00
CA ARG A 97 0.64 16.74 -0.85
C ARG A 97 0.58 15.55 0.09
N LEU A 98 1.58 14.67 0.02
CA LEU A 98 1.63 13.44 0.82
C LEU A 98 1.50 13.70 2.33
N GLY A 99 2.04 14.82 2.83
CA GLY A 99 1.91 15.22 4.23
C GLY A 99 0.48 15.57 4.68
N ASN A 100 -0.43 15.88 3.74
CA ASN A 100 -1.85 16.06 4.04
C ASN A 100 -2.55 14.71 4.20
N LEU A 101 -2.20 13.74 3.34
CA LEU A 101 -2.81 12.42 3.31
C LEU A 101 -2.30 11.51 4.43
N ILE A 102 -0.99 11.43 4.61
CA ILE A 102 -0.36 10.44 5.47
C ILE A 102 0.07 11.06 6.78
N LYS A 103 -0.51 10.56 7.87
CA LYS A 103 -0.14 10.92 9.23
C LYS A 103 0.64 9.78 9.87
N VAL A 104 1.87 10.07 10.29
CA VAL A 104 2.77 9.10 10.90
C VAL A 104 2.74 9.29 12.40
N PHE A 105 2.29 8.26 13.13
CA PHE A 105 2.37 8.23 14.58
C PHE A 105 3.55 7.37 15.01
N TRP A 106 4.58 8.03 15.53
CA TRP A 106 5.74 7.37 16.12
C TRP A 106 5.53 7.14 17.61
N LEU A 107 5.67 5.89 18.05
CA LEU A 107 5.53 5.50 19.45
C LEU A 107 6.84 4.84 19.88
N GLY A 108 7.74 5.64 20.44
CA GLY A 108 9.04 5.22 20.93
C GLY A 108 9.53 6.07 22.10
N ASP A 109 10.60 5.63 22.73
CA ASP A 109 11.30 6.30 23.84
C ASP A 109 12.16 7.49 23.38
N ARG A 110 12.47 7.55 22.08
CA ARG A 110 13.15 8.68 21.43
C ARG A 110 12.39 9.18 20.21
N ALA A 111 12.72 10.39 19.76
CA ALA A 111 12.28 10.89 18.46
C ALA A 111 12.82 10.02 17.31
N PRO A 112 12.05 9.85 16.22
CA PRO A 112 12.51 9.08 15.07
C PRO A 112 13.62 9.82 14.33
N ALA A 113 14.64 9.08 13.88
CA ALA A 113 15.64 9.58 12.95
C ALA A 113 15.16 9.31 11.50
N ASN A 114 15.77 10.01 10.52
CA ASN A 114 15.43 9.80 9.11
C ASN A 114 15.57 8.33 8.69
N ALA A 115 16.56 7.60 9.22
CA ALA A 115 16.77 6.18 8.93
C ALA A 115 15.61 5.29 9.43
N ASP A 116 14.93 5.66 10.52
CA ASP A 116 13.78 4.93 11.04
C ASP A 116 12.54 5.09 10.14
N LEU A 117 12.42 6.26 9.50
CA LEU A 117 11.27 6.62 8.66
C LEU A 117 11.46 6.26 7.19
N LYS A 118 12.70 6.24 6.71
CA LYS A 118 13.07 6.01 5.30
C LYS A 118 12.40 4.76 4.70
N PRO A 119 12.34 3.59 5.37
CA PRO A 119 11.69 2.40 4.81
C PRO A 119 10.19 2.57 4.52
N PHE A 120 9.55 3.54 5.16
CA PHE A 120 8.10 3.78 5.06
C PHE A 120 7.76 4.98 4.18
N LEU A 121 8.59 6.02 4.23
CA LEU A 121 8.30 7.34 3.66
C LEU A 121 9.14 7.68 2.42
N GLN A 122 10.20 6.92 2.14
CA GLN A 122 10.98 7.14 0.92
C GLN A 122 10.17 6.69 -0.29
N VAL A 123 10.17 7.54 -1.31
CA VAL A 123 9.67 7.23 -2.64
C VAL A 123 10.82 6.71 -3.48
N ARG A 124 10.68 5.52 -4.06
CA ARG A 124 11.63 5.00 -5.04
C ARG A 124 11.11 5.31 -6.45
N LYS A 125 11.82 6.20 -7.15
CA LYS A 125 11.44 6.74 -8.46
C LYS A 125 11.17 5.63 -9.48
N ASP A 126 12.08 4.67 -9.57
CA ASP A 126 12.04 3.51 -10.46
C ASP A 126 10.80 2.63 -10.19
N LYS A 127 10.48 2.41 -8.91
CA LYS A 127 9.32 1.60 -8.50
C LYS A 127 8.01 2.25 -8.92
N VAL A 128 7.85 3.56 -8.66
CA VAL A 128 6.64 4.29 -9.05
C VAL A 128 6.47 4.28 -10.56
N LEU A 129 7.54 4.57 -11.32
CA LEU A 129 7.48 4.61 -12.78
C LEU A 129 7.15 3.24 -13.37
N ALA A 130 7.81 2.17 -12.90
CA ALA A 130 7.54 0.81 -13.35
C ALA A 130 6.10 0.37 -13.06
N ALA A 131 5.57 0.74 -11.88
CA ALA A 131 4.18 0.47 -11.51
C ALA A 131 3.19 1.18 -12.43
N LEU A 132 3.38 2.49 -12.70
CA LEU A 132 2.51 3.25 -13.59
C LEU A 132 2.53 2.71 -15.02
N GLN A 133 3.72 2.43 -15.56
CA GLN A 133 3.86 1.85 -16.90
C GLN A 133 3.18 0.47 -16.99
N TYR A 134 3.32 -0.35 -15.94
CA TYR A 134 2.63 -1.63 -15.87
C TYR A 134 1.11 -1.46 -15.85
N LEU A 135 0.59 -0.54 -15.04
CA LEU A 135 -0.85 -0.28 -14.93
C LEU A 135 -1.44 0.24 -16.23
N VAL A 136 -0.80 1.21 -16.89
CA VAL A 136 -1.24 1.73 -18.20
C VAL A 136 -1.38 0.59 -19.23
N ARG A 137 -0.45 -0.36 -19.22
CA ARG A 137 -0.44 -1.47 -20.19
C ARG A 137 -1.43 -2.58 -19.87
N HIS A 138 -1.69 -2.88 -18.59
CA HIS A 138 -2.41 -4.10 -18.19
C HIS A 138 -3.72 -3.85 -17.44
N ASN A 139 -4.01 -2.61 -17.05
CA ASN A 139 -5.21 -2.26 -16.30
C ASN A 139 -6.07 -1.27 -17.08
N HIS A 140 -7.26 -1.72 -17.50
CA HIS A 140 -8.22 -0.92 -18.28
C HIS A 140 -8.59 0.40 -17.61
N LEU A 141 -8.58 0.48 -16.27
CA LEU A 141 -8.86 1.73 -15.54
C LEU A 141 -7.74 2.77 -15.69
N TYR A 142 -6.55 2.35 -16.08
CA TYR A 142 -5.35 3.16 -16.22
C TYR A 142 -4.96 3.40 -17.69
N HIS A 143 -5.70 2.85 -18.65
CA HIS A 143 -5.28 2.87 -20.05
C HIS A 143 -5.14 4.30 -20.63
N ASP A 144 -6.01 5.22 -20.22
CA ASP A 144 -5.99 6.65 -20.61
C ASP A 144 -5.11 7.52 -19.71
N LEU A 145 -4.40 6.91 -18.75
CA LEU A 145 -3.61 7.66 -17.79
C LEU A 145 -2.38 8.28 -18.45
N THR A 146 -2.19 9.58 -18.26
CA THR A 146 -0.96 10.29 -18.60
C THR A 146 0.04 10.20 -17.44
N ILE A 147 1.23 9.66 -17.71
CA ILE A 147 2.31 9.62 -16.71
C ILE A 147 3.01 10.99 -16.68
N ASN A 148 3.06 11.61 -15.51
CA ASN A 148 3.72 12.88 -15.26
C ASN A 148 5.24 12.69 -15.12
N HIS A 149 5.91 12.48 -16.25
CA HIS A 149 7.36 12.29 -16.30
C HIS A 149 8.11 13.50 -15.73
N ALA A 150 7.67 14.72 -16.00
CA ALA A 150 8.32 15.93 -15.49
C ALA A 150 8.38 15.96 -13.95
N MET A 151 7.29 15.56 -13.28
CA MET A 151 7.28 15.46 -11.82
C MET A 151 8.19 14.33 -11.32
N ILE A 152 8.12 13.15 -11.93
CA ILE A 152 8.96 12.00 -11.55
C ILE A 152 10.45 12.36 -11.73
N ASP A 153 10.79 13.09 -12.79
CA ASP A 153 12.16 13.50 -13.09
C ASP A 153 12.69 14.61 -12.19
N SER A 154 11.80 15.38 -11.56
CA SER A 154 12.18 16.38 -10.55
C SER A 154 12.59 15.78 -9.20
N TRP A 155 12.28 14.50 -8.95
CA TRP A 155 12.65 13.84 -7.70
C TRP A 155 14.15 13.52 -7.69
N SER A 156 14.81 13.89 -6.59
CA SER A 156 16.19 13.48 -6.33
C SER A 156 16.30 11.97 -6.20
N GLU A 157 17.45 11.40 -6.58
CA GLU A 157 17.76 9.99 -6.32
C GLU A 157 17.80 9.64 -4.81
#